data_AF-A0A2V2GF77-F1
#
_entry.id   AF-A0A2V2GF77-F1
#
_cell.length_a   1.000
_cell.length_b   1.000
_cell.length_c   1.000
_cell.angle_alpha   90.00
_cell.angle_beta   90.00
_cell.angle_gamma   90.00
#
_symmetry.space_group_name_H-M   'P 1'
#
loop_
_entity.id
_entity.type
_entity.pdbx_description
1 polymer ?
#
loop_
_entity_poly.entity_id
_entity_poly.type
_entity_poly.pdbx_seq_one_letter_code
_entity_poly.pdbx_strand_id
1 'polypeptide(L)'
;MEQRTKNCRDCGHYGAYYTKGASTFARQKIGKCALTGGTVSQDYGCERWKSDEGRKQRRRAAARQTLDGIFEEISAIASILKEEEGK
;
A
#
# COMPACT_ATOMS: atom_id res chain seq x y z
N MET A 1 -16.88 -11.05 10.30
CA MET A 1 -16.66 -10.09 9.21
C MET A 1 -16.09 -8.82 9.83
N GLU A 2 -14.80 -8.54 9.66
CA GLU A 2 -14.18 -7.32 10.20
C GLU A 2 -14.85 -6.08 9.59
N GLN A 3 -15.45 -5.23 10.42
CA GLN A 3 -15.90 -3.93 10.00
C GLN A 3 -14.65 -3.13 9.61
N ARG A 4 -14.36 -3.04 8.31
CA ARG A 4 -13.30 -2.17 7.80
C ARG A 4 -13.60 -0.75 8.24
N THR A 5 -12.90 -0.30 9.28
CA THR A 5 -13.04 1.05 9.82
C THR A 5 -12.76 2.03 8.68
N LYS A 6 -13.76 2.85 8.32
CA LYS A 6 -13.66 3.89 7.28
C LYS A 6 -12.73 5.02 7.74
N ASN A 7 -11.44 4.74 7.79
CA ASN A 7 -10.44 5.68 8.27
C ASN A 7 -9.92 6.60 7.13
N CYS A 8 -9.41 7.76 7.50
CA CYS A 8 -8.86 8.73 6.58
C CYS A 8 -7.69 8.14 5.79
N ARG A 9 -6.87 7.26 6.40
CA ARG A 9 -5.72 6.60 5.76
C ARG A 9 -6.06 5.98 4.40
N ASP A 10 -7.24 5.38 4.28
CA ASP A 10 -7.72 4.71 3.07
C ASP A 10 -8.81 5.50 2.31
N CYS A 11 -9.09 6.73 2.72
CA CYS A 11 -10.00 7.64 2.04
C CYS A 11 -9.33 8.28 0.80
N GLY A 12 -10.09 8.41 -0.28
CA GLY A 12 -9.66 9.10 -1.51
C GLY A 12 -9.47 10.61 -1.36
N HIS A 13 -10.01 11.20 -0.29
CA HIS A 13 -9.83 12.62 0.02
C HIS A 13 -8.63 12.91 0.92
N TYR A 14 -7.95 11.87 1.43
CA TYR A 14 -6.84 12.04 2.37
C TYR A 14 -5.49 12.08 1.66
N GLY A 15 -4.72 13.14 1.93
CA GLY A 15 -3.31 13.27 1.59
C GLY A 15 -2.44 13.27 2.85
N ALA A 16 -1.58 12.28 3.00
CA ALA A 16 -0.66 12.21 4.15
C ALA A 16 0.38 13.33 4.09
N TYR A 17 0.75 13.88 5.24
CA TYR A 17 1.95 14.70 5.34
C TYR A 17 3.20 13.83 5.46
N TYR A 18 4.31 14.37 5.01
CA TYR A 18 5.62 13.72 5.07
C TYR A 18 6.63 14.69 5.64
N THR A 19 7.51 14.17 6.48
CA THR A 19 8.69 14.89 6.96
C THR A 19 9.89 14.47 6.12
N LYS A 20 10.61 15.44 5.56
CA LYS A 20 11.83 15.19 4.81
C LYS A 20 12.96 14.83 5.77
N GLY A 21 13.55 13.65 5.60
CA GLY A 21 14.79 13.22 6.25
C GLY A 21 15.99 13.40 5.33
N ALA A 22 17.15 12.86 5.74
CA ALA A 22 18.40 12.95 4.99
C ALA A 22 18.32 12.29 3.60
N SER A 23 17.71 11.10 3.52
CA SER A 23 17.57 10.33 2.27
C SER A 23 16.16 9.78 2.05
N THR A 24 15.21 10.05 2.95
CA THR A 24 13.87 9.46 2.93
C THR A 24 12.79 10.49 3.28
N PHE A 25 11.54 10.18 2.94
CA PHE A 25 10.37 10.94 3.37
C PHE A 25 9.56 10.10 4.36
N ALA A 26 9.56 10.48 5.63
CA ALA A 26 8.84 9.78 6.68
C ALA A 26 7.38 10.21 6.69
N ARG A 27 6.46 9.25 6.53
CA ARG A 27 5.02 9.49 6.57
C ARG A 27 4.55 9.84 7.98
N GLN A 28 3.79 10.92 8.12
CA GLN A 28 3.18 11.34 9.38
C GLN A 28 1.84 10.63 9.62
N LYS A 29 1.42 10.53 10.90
CA LYS A 29 0.10 10.01 11.31
C LYS A 29 -1.05 11.01 11.10
N ILE A 30 -0.73 12.18 10.57
CA ILE A 30 -1.67 13.25 10.21
C ILE A 30 -1.54 13.61 8.74
N GLY A 31 -2.58 14.22 8.19
CA GLY A 31 -2.60 14.65 6.80
C GLY A 31 -3.70 15.67 6.53
N LYS A 32 -3.84 16.08 5.27
CA LYS A 32 -4.86 17.02 4.81
C LYS A 32 -6.07 16.25 4.28
N CYS A 33 -7.27 16.68 4.65
CA CYS A 33 -8.49 16.30 3.96
C CYS A 33 -8.77 17.28 2.81
N ALA A 34 -8.85 16.80 1.57
CA ALA A 34 -9.12 17.63 0.40
C ALA A 34 -10.53 18.25 0.40
N LEU A 35 -11.49 17.63 1.11
CA LEU A 35 -12.87 18.14 1.19
C LEU A 35 -13.01 19.30 2.18
N THR A 36 -12.42 19.18 3.37
CA THR A 36 -12.54 20.19 4.42
C THR A 36 -11.38 21.18 4.44
N GLY A 37 -10.29 20.87 3.75
CA GLY A 37 -9.03 21.63 3.79
C GLY A 37 -8.23 21.45 5.07
N GLY A 38 -8.82 20.88 6.13
CA GLY A 38 -8.23 20.77 7.46
C GLY A 38 -7.27 19.59 7.62
N THR A 39 -6.47 19.67 8.69
CA THR A 39 -5.60 18.59 9.13
C THR A 39 -6.41 17.57 9.92
N VAL A 40 -6.25 16.29 9.57
CA VAL A 40 -6.95 15.15 10.19
C VAL A 40 -5.98 14.04 10.53
N SER A 41 -6.29 13.27 11.59
CA SER A 41 -5.58 12.03 11.90
C SER A 41 -5.90 10.95 10.87
N GLN A 42 -4.91 10.13 10.51
CA GLN A 42 -5.11 9.03 9.57
C GLN A 42 -6.11 7.98 10.08
N ASP A 43 -6.26 7.84 11.40
CA ASP A 43 -7.11 6.83 12.03
C ASP A 43 -8.55 7.32 12.24
N TYR A 44 -8.80 8.62 12.01
CA TYR A 44 -10.14 9.21 12.10
C TYR A 44 -11.03 8.77 10.94
N GLY A 45 -12.35 8.76 11.12
CA GLY A 45 -13.33 8.48 10.08
C GLY A 45 -14.46 9.51 10.09
N CYS A 46 -15.07 9.74 8.93
CA CYS A 46 -16.23 10.64 8.80
C CYS A 46 -17.26 10.11 7.80
N GLU A 47 -18.46 10.67 7.81
CA GLU A 47 -19.55 10.27 6.91
C GLU A 47 -19.24 10.51 5.43
N ARG A 48 -18.39 11.50 5.14
CA ARG A 48 -17.93 11.84 3.78
C ARG A 48 -16.78 10.97 3.29
N TRP A 49 -16.54 9.83 3.93
CA TRP A 49 -15.50 8.90 3.52
C TRP A 49 -15.80 8.32 2.13
N LYS A 50 -14.79 8.29 1.27
CA LYS A 50 -14.87 7.71 -0.07
C LYS A 50 -13.71 6.75 -0.28
N SER A 51 -13.98 5.58 -0.85
CA SER A 51 -12.91 4.65 -1.20
C SER A 51 -12.04 5.17 -2.33
N ASP A 52 -10.73 4.94 -2.22
CA ASP A 52 -9.77 5.21 -3.30
C ASP A 52 -9.50 3.93 -4.09
N GLU A 53 -10.42 3.56 -4.99
CA GLU A 53 -10.27 2.34 -5.82
C GLU A 53 -9.03 2.40 -6.73
N GLY A 54 -8.68 3.58 -7.25
CA GLY A 54 -7.46 3.75 -8.04
C GLY A 54 -6.19 3.45 -7.24
N ARG A 55 -6.09 3.95 -6.00
CA ARG A 55 -4.97 3.62 -5.09
C ARG A 55 -4.95 2.13 -4.75
N LYS A 56 -6.10 1.51 -4.50
CA LYS A 56 -6.19 0.07 -4.24
C LYS A 56 -5.71 -0.75 -5.45
N GLN A 57 -6.13 -0.38 -6.66
CA GLN A 57 -5.70 -1.03 -7.89
C GLN A 57 -4.19 -0.90 -8.09
N ARG A 58 -3.61 0.29 -7.91
CA ARG A 58 -2.16 0.49 -7.98
C ARG A 58 -1.39 -0.37 -6.97
N ARG A 59 -1.86 -0.44 -5.72
CA ARG A 59 -1.26 -1.30 -4.69
C ARG A 59 -1.32 -2.77 -5.06
N ARG A 60 -2.45 -3.24 -5.58
CA ARG A 60 -2.62 -4.64 -6.05
C ARG A 60 -1.70 -4.94 -7.23
N ALA A 61 -1.60 -4.04 -8.20
CA ALA A 61 -0.70 -4.20 -9.34
C ALA A 61 0.77 -4.29 -8.90
N ALA A 62 1.22 -3.41 -8.01
CA ALA A 62 2.58 -3.46 -7.47
C ALA A 62 2.85 -4.77 -6.69
N ALA A 63 1.90 -5.20 -5.86
CA ALA A 63 2.00 -6.47 -5.14
C ALA A 63 2.06 -7.66 -6.11
N ARG A 64 1.26 -7.65 -7.18
CA ARG A 64 1.26 -8.71 -8.19
C ARG A 64 2.61 -8.79 -8.91
N GLN A 65 3.16 -7.66 -9.35
CA GLN A 65 4.50 -7.63 -9.97
C GLN A 65 5.58 -8.19 -9.05
N THR A 66 5.51 -7.88 -7.75
CA THR A 66 6.44 -8.42 -6.76
C THR A 66 6.30 -9.94 -6.63
N LEU A 67 5.06 -10.45 -6.57
CA LEU A 67 4.79 -11.88 -6.48
C LEU A 67 5.22 -12.63 -7.74
N ASP A 68 5.02 -12.06 -8.92
CA ASP A 68 5.44 -12.65 -10.19
C ASP A 68 6.98 -12.80 -10.20
N GLY A 69 7.73 -11.78 -9.75
CA GLY A 69 9.19 -11.87 -9.60
C GLY A 69 9.65 -12.93 -8.60
N ILE A 70 9.02 -13.00 -7.42
CA ILE A 70 9.31 -14.06 -6.43
C ILE A 70 9.03 -15.45 -7.02
N PHE A 71 7.95 -15.60 -7.80
CA PHE A 71 7.61 -16.86 -8.43
C PHE A 71 8.64 -17.29 -9.49
N GLU A 72 9.15 -16.34 -10.28
CA GLU A 72 10.25 -16.57 -11.22
C GLU A 72 11.52 -17.04 -10.49
N GLU A 73 11.90 -16.39 -9.40
CA GLU A 73 13.06 -16.77 -8.58
C GLU A 73 12.91 -18.20 -8.02
N ILE A 74 11.74 -18.53 -7.45
CA ILE A 74 11.45 -19.89 -6.95
C ILE A 74 11.52 -20.92 -8.07
N SER A 75 10.99 -20.60 -9.25
CA SER A 75 11.00 -21.50 -10.41
C SER A 75 12.40 -21.76 -10.94
N ALA A 76 13.28 -20.75 -10.92
CA ALA A 76 14.69 -20.90 -11.27
C ALA A 76 15.41 -21.85 -10.30
N ILE A 77 15.21 -21.65 -8.99
CA ILE A 77 15.79 -22.54 -7.95
C ILE A 77 15.29 -23.97 -8.13
N ALA A 78 13.99 -24.17 -8.34
CA ALA A 78 13.41 -25.50 -8.53
C ALA A 78 13.98 -26.22 -9.76
N SER A 79 14.31 -25.50 -10.83
CA SER A 79 14.94 -26.07 -12.03
C SER A 79 16.36 -26.56 -11.74
N ILE A 80 17.17 -25.74 -11.05
CA ILE A 80 18.53 -26.10 -10.67
C ILE A 80 18.55 -27.38 -9.80
N LEU A 81 17.66 -27.46 -8.80
CA LEU A 81 17.59 -28.63 -7.92
C LEU A 81 17.21 -29.90 -8.68
N LYS A 82 16.28 -29.81 -9.65
CA LYS A 82 15.93 -30.96 -10.49
C LYS A 82 17.07 -31.43 -11.39
N GLU A 83 17.88 -30.49 -11.89
CA GLU A 83 19.07 -30.81 -12.69
C GLU A 83 20.15 -31.48 -11.84
N GLU A 84 20.25 -31.16 -10.55
CA GLU A 84 21.17 -31.80 -9.61
C GLU A 84 20.71 -33.20 -9.18
N GLU A 85 19.41 -33.42 -8.96
CA GLU A 85 18.85 -34.76 -8.63
C GLU A 85 18.92 -35.75 -9.81
N GLY A 86 18.97 -35.24 -11.05
CA GLY A 86 19.09 -36.04 -12.27
C GLY A 86 20.53 -36.43 -12.65
N LYS A 87 21.53 -36.02 -11.87
CA LYS A 87 22.95 -36.42 -11.99
C LYS A 87 23.29 -37.54 -11.02
#